data_AF-A0A925Y144-F1
#
_entry.id   AF-A0A925Y144-F1
#
_cell.length_a   1.000
_cell.length_b   1.000
_cell.length_c   1.000
_cell.angle_alpha   90.00
_cell.angle_beta   90.00
_cell.angle_gamma   90.00
#
_symmetry.space_group_name_H-M   'P 1'
#
loop_
_entity.id
_entity.type
_entity.pdbx_description
1 polymer ?
#
loop_
_entity_poly.entity_id
_entity_poly.type
_entity_poly.pdbx_seq_one_letter_code
_entity_poly.pdbx_strand_id
1 'polypeptide(L)'
;MLHPSIAERYVQHRTIYTRLLRLCFSFAGLYWIAIYMLPLEKHATLRAGQSVIYFILMTLWGLDYLREQRRLTVIIKAANAKEIPPNAVEYSDVVAYDALFTMVALRSGFWGVFVPLLFGVGLATSIVLIVLQYARLVVSF
;
A
#
# COMPACT_ATOMS: atom_id res chain seq x y z
N MET A 1 -10.59 18.45 5.81
CA MET A 1 -9.38 18.09 6.60
C MET A 1 -9.83 17.25 7.78
N LEU A 2 -9.06 16.24 8.18
CA LEU A 2 -9.38 15.40 9.35
C LEU A 2 -8.92 16.08 10.63
N HIS A 3 -9.52 15.70 11.76
CA HIS A 3 -9.12 16.19 13.07
C HIS A 3 -7.63 15.87 13.35
N PRO A 4 -6.85 16.79 13.95
CA PRO A 4 -5.42 16.60 14.21
C PRO A 4 -5.08 15.30 14.94
N SER A 5 -5.90 14.92 15.93
CA SER A 5 -5.71 13.68 16.70
C SER A 5 -5.77 12.41 15.85
N ILE A 6 -6.55 12.45 14.75
CA ILE A 6 -6.61 11.35 13.78
C ILE A 6 -5.41 11.48 12.84
N ALA A 7 -5.14 12.69 12.34
CA ALA A 7 -4.08 12.95 11.37
C ALA A 7 -2.70 12.49 11.86
N GLU A 8 -2.32 12.82 13.10
CA GLU A 8 -1.02 12.46 13.69
C GLU A 8 -0.77 10.95 13.71
N ARG A 9 -1.80 10.14 13.94
CA ARG A 9 -1.65 8.68 14.06
C ARG A 9 -1.38 7.96 12.75
N TYR A 10 -1.85 8.50 11.62
CA TYR A 10 -1.88 7.73 10.38
C TYR A 10 -1.31 8.45 9.16
N VAL A 11 -1.37 9.79 9.10
CA VAL A 11 -1.05 10.52 7.87
C VAL A 11 0.39 10.30 7.47
N GLN A 12 1.34 10.42 8.41
CA GLN A 12 2.76 10.24 8.11
C GLN A 12 3.07 8.82 7.59
N HIS A 13 2.61 7.79 8.30
CA HIS A 13 2.83 6.40 7.91
C HIS A 13 2.22 6.09 6.54
N ARG A 14 0.99 6.56 6.30
CA ARG A 14 0.32 6.39 5.01
C ARG A 14 1.07 7.10 3.91
N THR A 15 1.50 8.35 4.12
CA THR A 15 2.22 9.11 3.12
C THR A 15 3.51 8.40 2.71
N ILE A 16 4.26 7.85 3.67
CA ILE A 16 5.48 7.08 3.36
C ILE A 16 5.13 5.82 2.57
N TYR A 17 4.17 5.02 3.05
CA TYR A 17 3.77 3.78 2.37
C TYR A 17 3.28 4.04 0.94
N THR A 18 2.39 5.01 0.75
CA THR A 18 1.86 5.37 -0.58
C THR A 18 2.98 5.87 -1.50
N ARG A 19 3.97 6.61 -0.99
CA ARG A 19 5.14 7.03 -1.78
C ARG A 19 5.95 5.82 -2.25
N LEU A 20 6.27 4.89 -1.35
CA LEU A 20 7.03 3.68 -1.68
C LEU A 20 6.27 2.79 -2.68
N LEU A 21 4.96 2.63 -2.48
CA LEU A 21 4.12 1.86 -3.40
C LEU A 21 4.10 2.49 -4.80
N ARG A 22 3.96 3.83 -4.89
CA ARG A 22 4.02 4.56 -6.17
C ARG A 22 5.38 4.41 -6.83
N LEU A 23 6.48 4.50 -6.08
CA LEU A 23 7.82 4.27 -6.61
C LEU A 23 7.96 2.85 -7.17
N CYS A 24 7.45 1.83 -6.47
CA CYS A 24 7.45 0.45 -6.98
C CYS A 24 6.67 0.32 -8.30
N PHE A 25 5.48 0.94 -8.39
CA PHE A 25 4.73 0.99 -9.65
C PHE A 25 5.49 1.71 -10.77
N SER A 26 6.16 2.82 -10.47
CA SER A 26 6.98 3.54 -11.44
C SER A 26 8.15 2.69 -11.93
N PHE A 27 8.89 2.04 -11.04
CA PHE A 27 10.01 1.16 -11.42
C PHE A 27 9.54 -0.07 -12.21
N ALA A 28 8.43 -0.69 -11.82
CA ALA A 28 7.81 -1.78 -12.59
C ALA A 28 7.35 -1.28 -13.98
N GLY A 29 6.79 -0.07 -14.06
CA GLY A 29 6.40 0.57 -15.33
C GLY A 29 7.57 0.84 -16.26
N LEU A 30 8.65 1.43 -15.75
CA LEU A 30 9.86 1.71 -16.53
C LEU A 30 10.52 0.44 -17.08
N TYR A 31 10.35 -0.70 -16.39
CA TYR A 31 10.89 -1.97 -16.84
C TYR A 31 10.34 -2.41 -18.21
N TRP A 32 9.09 -2.03 -18.54
CA TRP A 32 8.52 -2.33 -19.85
C TRP A 32 9.29 -1.69 -21.00
N ILE A 33 9.75 -0.45 -20.82
CA ILE A 33 10.58 0.25 -21.81
C ILE A 33 11.83 -0.57 -22.09
N ALA A 34 12.45 -1.10 -21.03
CA ALA A 34 13.66 -1.90 -21.15
C ALA A 34 13.42 -3.26 -21.80
N ILE A 35 12.30 -3.94 -21.52
CA ILE A 35 11.92 -5.17 -22.24
C ILE A 35 11.81 -4.90 -23.74
N TYR A 36 11.17 -3.80 -24.14
CA TYR A 36 10.96 -3.49 -25.55
C TYR A 36 12.23 -3.13 -26.31
N MET A 37 13.34 -2.85 -25.62
CA MET A 37 14.66 -2.67 -26.23
C MET A 37 15.38 -4.01 -26.52
N LEU A 38 14.90 -5.14 -26.00
CA LEU A 38 15.50 -6.47 -26.21
C LEU A 38 14.84 -7.25 -27.35
N PRO A 39 15.51 -8.28 -27.90
CA PRO A 39 14.92 -9.19 -28.88
C PRO A 39 13.66 -9.90 -28.37
N LEU A 40 12.70 -10.13 -29.27
CA LEU A 40 11.37 -10.69 -28.95
C LEU A 40 11.42 -12.04 -28.21
N GLU A 41 12.44 -12.85 -28.48
CA GLU A 41 12.63 -14.18 -27.87
C GLU A 41 12.77 -14.10 -26.34
N LYS A 42 13.31 -12.99 -25.81
CA LYS A 42 13.47 -12.77 -24.36
C LYS A 42 12.23 -12.19 -23.71
N HIS A 43 11.22 -11.77 -24.48
CA HIS A 43 10.07 -11.03 -23.92
C HIS A 43 9.18 -11.92 -23.05
N ALA A 44 8.92 -13.16 -23.46
CA ALA A 44 7.95 -14.02 -22.77
C ALA A 44 8.29 -14.25 -21.29
N THR A 45 9.55 -14.59 -21.00
CA THR A 45 10.03 -14.85 -19.63
C THR A 45 10.10 -13.57 -18.79
N LEU A 46 10.57 -12.47 -19.37
CA LEU A 46 10.65 -11.18 -18.69
C LEU A 46 9.27 -10.59 -18.38
N ARG A 47 8.29 -10.75 -19.29
CA ARG A 47 6.90 -10.34 -19.08
C ARG A 47 6.20 -11.16 -18.00
N ALA A 48 6.39 -12.47 -17.97
CA ALA A 48 5.79 -13.34 -16.96
C ALA A 48 6.19 -12.91 -15.53
N GLY A 49 7.47 -12.60 -15.31
CA GLY A 49 7.92 -12.10 -14.02
C GLY A 49 7.35 -10.71 -13.66
N GLN A 50 7.12 -9.85 -14.66
CA GLN A 50 6.43 -8.56 -14.42
C GLN A 50 4.98 -8.75 -14.00
N SER A 51 4.23 -9.69 -14.59
CA SER A 51 2.84 -9.95 -14.21
C SER A 51 2.69 -10.28 -12.72
N VAL A 52 3.64 -11.04 -12.14
CA VAL A 52 3.65 -11.37 -10.70
C VAL A 52 3.87 -10.11 -9.85
N ILE A 53 4.82 -9.25 -10.24
CA ILE A 53 5.08 -7.99 -9.55
C ILE A 53 3.82 -7.10 -9.56
N TYR A 54 3.18 -6.94 -10.71
CA TYR A 54 1.94 -6.17 -10.83
C TYR A 54 0.81 -6.76 -9.99
N PHE A 55 0.66 -8.08 -9.98
CA PHE A 55 -0.36 -8.74 -9.16
C PHE A 55 -0.21 -8.40 -7.67
N ILE A 56 1.02 -8.46 -7.14
CA ILE A 56 1.32 -8.09 -5.75
C ILE A 56 1.03 -6.60 -5.53
N LEU A 57 1.57 -5.73 -6.37
CA LEU A 57 1.40 -4.27 -6.22
C LEU A 57 -0.07 -3.85 -6.30
N MET A 58 -0.85 -4.43 -7.22
CA MET A 58 -2.29 -4.17 -7.35
C MET A 58 -3.07 -4.67 -6.15
N THR A 59 -2.69 -5.83 -5.60
CA THR A 59 -3.30 -6.36 -4.37
C THR A 59 -3.02 -5.44 -3.19
N LEU A 60 -1.78 -5.02 -2.99
CA LEU A 60 -1.38 -4.07 -1.94
C LEU A 60 -2.10 -2.72 -2.08
N TRP A 61 -2.23 -2.22 -3.30
CA TRP A 61 -2.99 -1.00 -3.58
C TRP A 61 -4.48 -1.17 -3.28
N GLY A 62 -5.09 -2.27 -3.71
CA GLY A 62 -6.51 -2.56 -3.46
C GLY A 62 -6.82 -2.71 -1.96
N LEU A 63 -5.93 -3.33 -1.20
CA LEU A 63 -6.06 -3.45 0.26
C LEU A 63 -5.96 -2.09 0.96
N ASP A 64 -5.03 -1.21 0.54
CA ASP A 64 -4.95 0.15 1.07
C ASP A 64 -6.24 0.93 0.77
N TYR A 65 -6.75 0.81 -0.46
CA TYR A 65 -7.99 1.46 -0.88
C TYR A 65 -9.20 1.01 -0.05
N LEU A 66 -9.40 -0.31 0.11
CA LEU A 66 -10.48 -0.86 0.94
C LEU A 66 -10.39 -0.40 2.39
N ARG A 67 -9.17 -0.28 2.91
CA ARG A 67 -8.92 0.16 4.27
C ARG A 67 -9.20 1.66 4.46
N GLU A 68 -8.83 2.49 3.48
CA GLU A 68 -9.21 3.90 3.45
C GLU A 68 -10.73 4.07 3.42
N GLN A 69 -11.43 3.30 2.58
CA GLN A 69 -12.88 3.34 2.50
C GLN A 69 -13.52 3.00 3.85
N ARG A 70 -13.09 1.90 4.49
CA ARG A 70 -13.58 1.51 5.83
C ARG A 70 -13.33 2.58 6.88
N ARG A 71 -12.15 3.21 6.85
CA ARG A 71 -11.80 4.30 7.76
C ARG A 71 -12.73 5.50 7.59
N LEU A 72 -12.98 5.93 6.35
CA LEU A 72 -13.91 7.03 6.06
C LEU A 72 -15.33 6.68 6.52
N THR A 73 -15.79 5.44 6.27
CA THR A 73 -17.09 4.98 6.76
C THR A 73 -17.20 5.05 8.28
N VAL A 74 -16.16 4.65 9.02
CA VAL A 74 -16.16 4.72 10.49
C VAL A 74 -16.24 6.18 10.96
N ILE A 75 -15.48 7.08 10.34
CA ILE A 75 -15.51 8.52 10.68
C ILE A 75 -16.91 9.10 10.42
N ILE A 76 -17.52 8.78 9.27
CA ILE A 76 -18.87 9.26 8.92
C ILE A 76 -19.92 8.72 9.90
N LYS A 77 -19.81 7.44 10.30
CA LYS A 77 -20.72 6.85 11.29
C LYS A 77 -20.58 7.52 12.67
N ALA A 78 -19.35 7.78 13.11
CA ALA A 78 -19.09 8.48 14.37
C ALA A 78 -19.61 9.94 14.33
N ALA A 79 -19.41 10.63 13.21
CA ALA A 79 -19.92 11.97 12.97
C ALA A 79 -21.45 12.02 13.08
N ASN A 80 -22.13 11.13 12.35
CA ASN A 80 -23.60 11.04 12.35
C ASN A 80 -24.16 10.67 13.72
N ALA A 81 -23.51 9.77 14.46
CA ALA A 81 -23.96 9.36 15.79
C ALA A 81 -23.88 10.49 16.83
N LYS A 82 -23.01 11.47 16.60
CA LYS A 82 -22.80 12.61 17.49
C LYS A 82 -23.38 13.93 16.95
N GLU A 83 -23.98 13.90 15.77
CA GLU A 83 -24.47 15.08 15.05
C GLU A 83 -23.39 16.17 14.87
N ILE A 84 -22.12 15.77 14.75
CA ILE A 84 -20.98 16.65 14.51
C ILE A 84 -20.48 16.48 13.07
N PRO A 85 -19.82 17.49 12.48
CA PRO A 85 -19.23 17.33 11.17
C PRO A 85 -18.04 16.36 11.20
N PRO A 86 -17.73 15.63 10.10
CA PRO A 86 -16.65 14.61 10.07
C PRO A 86 -15.25 15.12 10.41
N ASN A 87 -15.00 16.42 10.25
CA ASN A 87 -13.74 17.07 10.61
C ASN A 87 -13.59 17.32 12.13
N ALA A 88 -14.68 17.27 12.89
CA ALA A 88 -14.71 17.41 14.35
C ALA A 88 -14.65 16.06 15.08
N VAL A 89 -14.66 14.94 14.36
CA VAL A 89 -14.56 13.60 14.95
C VAL A 89 -13.16 13.42 15.54
N GLU A 90 -13.10 13.18 16.84
CA GLU A 90 -11.85 12.93 17.54
C GLU A 90 -11.43 11.46 17.46
N TYR A 91 -10.19 11.17 17.82
CA TYR A 91 -9.70 9.79 17.83
C TYR A 91 -10.39 8.94 18.92
N SER A 92 -10.75 9.54 20.05
CA SER A 92 -11.56 8.94 21.12
C SER A 92 -12.85 8.31 20.59
N ASP A 93 -13.42 8.88 19.54
CA ASP A 93 -14.72 8.48 18.96
C ASP A 93 -14.61 7.24 18.07
N VAL A 94 -13.39 6.90 17.66
CA VAL A 94 -13.09 5.81 16.74
C VAL A 94 -12.08 4.82 17.34
N VAL A 95 -11.83 4.90 18.65
CA VAL A 95 -10.89 4.05 19.39
C VAL A 95 -11.15 2.56 19.17
N ALA A 96 -12.42 2.16 19.08
CA ALA A 96 -12.82 0.77 18.83
C ALA A 96 -12.31 0.23 17.47
N TYR A 97 -11.91 1.12 16.55
CA TYR A 97 -11.42 0.80 15.22
C TYR A 97 -9.95 1.21 15.02
N ASP A 98 -9.15 1.29 16.09
CA ASP A 98 -7.73 1.68 16.06
C ASP A 98 -6.89 0.98 14.99
N ALA A 99 -7.19 -0.31 14.71
CA ALA A 99 -6.51 -1.08 13.68
C ALA A 99 -6.63 -0.48 12.27
N LEU A 100 -7.65 0.34 11.97
CA LEU A 100 -7.82 1.03 10.69
C LEU A 100 -6.94 2.28 10.55
N PHE A 101 -6.46 2.83 11.67
CA PHE A 101 -5.66 4.05 11.74
C PHE A 101 -4.16 3.79 11.89
N THR A 102 -3.72 2.52 11.92
CA THR A 102 -2.32 2.12 12.10
C THR A 102 -1.79 1.27 10.94
N MET A 103 -0.83 1.79 10.16
CA MET A 103 -0.26 1.05 9.01
C MET A 103 0.99 0.23 9.36
N VAL A 104 1.86 0.73 10.23
CA VAL A 104 3.22 0.18 10.42
C VAL A 104 3.43 -0.35 11.84
N ALA A 105 2.79 0.23 12.84
CA ALA A 105 2.94 -0.21 14.23
C ALA A 105 2.20 -1.52 14.48
N LEU A 106 2.92 -2.53 14.98
CA LEU A 106 2.34 -3.77 15.50
C LEU A 106 1.50 -3.43 16.74
N ARG A 107 0.25 -3.89 16.76
CA ARG A 107 -0.64 -3.75 17.93
C ARG A 107 -1.28 -5.07 18.32
N SER A 108 -1.81 -5.11 19.54
CA SER A 108 -2.52 -6.27 20.08
C SER A 108 -3.72 -6.64 19.20
N GLY A 109 -3.93 -7.94 19.01
CA GLY A 109 -5.00 -8.50 18.20
C GLY A 109 -4.53 -8.95 16.82
N PHE A 110 -5.17 -10.00 16.29
CA PHE A 110 -4.78 -10.65 15.04
C PHE A 110 -4.62 -9.65 13.87
N TRP A 111 -5.60 -8.77 13.68
CA TRP A 111 -5.58 -7.77 12.60
C TRP A 111 -4.56 -6.64 12.81
N GLY A 112 -4.20 -6.34 14.06
CA GLY A 112 -3.18 -5.33 14.42
C GLY A 112 -1.75 -5.81 14.14
N VAL A 113 -1.53 -7.13 14.05
CA VAL A 113 -0.24 -7.74 13.67
C VAL A 113 -0.23 -8.09 12.19
N PHE A 114 -1.28 -8.75 11.72
CA PHE A 114 -1.33 -9.31 10.37
C PHE A 114 -1.29 -8.22 9.29
N VAL A 115 -1.99 -7.10 9.48
CA VAL A 115 -2.10 -6.07 8.44
C VAL A 115 -0.77 -5.32 8.21
N PRO A 116 -0.09 -4.80 9.25
CA PRO A 116 1.23 -4.20 9.07
C PRO A 116 2.25 -5.18 8.47
N LEU A 117 2.20 -6.45 8.87
CA LEU A 117 3.09 -7.49 8.35
C LEU A 117 2.82 -7.78 6.88
N LEU A 118 1.55 -7.91 6.47
CA LEU A 118 1.16 -8.10 5.08
C LEU A 118 1.65 -6.96 4.18
N PHE A 119 1.46 -5.70 4.62
CA PHE A 119 1.93 -4.54 3.88
C PHE A 119 3.46 -4.46 3.82
N GLY A 120 4.14 -4.71 4.95
CA GLY A 120 5.60 -4.69 5.02
C GLY A 120 6.25 -5.79 4.18
N VAL A 121 5.79 -7.04 4.34
CA VAL A 121 6.30 -8.20 3.59
C VAL A 121 5.94 -8.07 2.11
N GLY A 122 4.72 -7.64 1.77
CA GLY A 122 4.32 -7.44 0.39
C GLY A 122 5.19 -6.41 -0.31
N LEU A 123 5.42 -5.25 0.32
CA LEU A 123 6.26 -4.20 -0.23
C LEU A 123 7.72 -4.64 -0.37
N ALA A 124 8.29 -5.29 0.65
CA ALA A 124 9.64 -5.84 0.60
C ALA A 124 9.78 -6.88 -0.53
N THR A 125 8.80 -7.77 -0.67
CA THR A 125 8.76 -8.78 -1.73
C THR A 125 8.71 -8.12 -3.11
N SER A 126 7.86 -7.10 -3.29
CA SER A 126 7.81 -6.34 -4.55
C SER A 126 9.15 -5.70 -4.88
N ILE A 127 9.82 -5.06 -3.91
CA ILE A 127 11.13 -4.45 -4.11
C ILE A 127 12.16 -5.49 -4.55
N VAL A 128 12.25 -6.62 -3.84
CA VAL A 128 13.18 -7.71 -4.17
C VAL A 128 12.92 -8.24 -5.58
N LEU A 129 11.66 -8.51 -5.93
CA LEU A 129 11.30 -9.01 -7.25
C LEU A 129 11.61 -8.00 -8.36
N ILE A 130 11.38 -6.70 -8.13
CA ILE A 130 11.76 -5.64 -9.07
C ILE A 130 13.28 -5.66 -9.28
N VAL A 131 14.07 -5.64 -8.21
CA VAL A 131 15.54 -5.68 -8.30
C VAL A 131 16.02 -6.92 -9.05
N LEU A 132 15.47 -8.09 -8.74
CA LEU A 132 15.82 -9.34 -9.43
C LEU A 132 15.46 -9.31 -10.92
N GLN A 133 14.35 -8.67 -11.29
CA GLN A 133 13.99 -8.50 -12.70
C GLN A 133 14.96 -7.57 -13.42
N TYR A 134 15.33 -6.44 -12.82
CA TYR A 134 16.37 -5.57 -13.39
C TYR A 134 17.72 -6.28 -13.50
N ALA A 135 18.10 -7.12 -12.54
CA ALA A 135 19.32 -7.92 -12.64
C ALA A 135 19.26 -8.93 -13.80
N ARG A 136 18.13 -9.63 -13.97
CA ARG A 136 17.91 -10.56 -15.09
C ARG A 136 17.96 -9.85 -16.44
N LEU A 137 17.41 -8.64 -16.52
CA LEU A 137 17.48 -7.81 -17.71
C LEU A 137 18.93 -7.49 -18.08
N VAL A 138 19.77 -7.09 -17.12
CA VAL A 138 21.20 -6.79 -17.36
C VAL A 138 21.96 -8.01 -17.87
N VAL A 139 21.72 -9.19 -17.30
CA VAL A 139 22.34 -10.46 -17.79
C VAL A 139 21.79 -10.87 -19.16
N SER A 140 20.66 -10.30 -19.58
CA SER A 140 20.04 -10.56 -20.87
C SER A 140 20.50 -9.61 -21.98
N PHE A 141 21.33 -8.61 -21.69
CA PHE A 141 22.09 -7.87 -22.69
C PHE A 141 23.35 -8.63 -23.07
#